data_AF-A0A8B9GTU1-F1
#
_entry.id   AF-A0A8B9GTU1-F1
#
_cell.length_a   1.000
_cell.length_b   1.000
_cell.length_c   1.000
_cell.angle_alpha   90.00
_cell.angle_beta   90.00
_cell.angle_gamma   90.00
#
_symmetry.space_group_name_H-M   'P 1'
#
loop_
_entity.id
_entity.type
_entity.pdbx_description
1 polymer ?
#
loop_
_entity_poly.entity_id
_entity_poly.type
_entity_poly.pdbx_seq_one_letter_code
_entity_poly.pdbx_strand_id
1 'polypeptide(L)'
;MMLSPDHSDSDLLWPQSDPETLLNVIKVEHPPELDSDSKPPCSRSLVPPLTREEKRRRRRATAKYRLAHATRERIRVEAFNVAFAELRKLLPTLPPDKKLSKIEILRLAICYISYLNHVLDV
;
A
#
# COMPACT_ATOMS: atom_id res chain seq x y z
N MET A 1 30.85 43.86 -7.26
CA MET A 1 29.49 43.72 -7.84
C MET A 1 29.49 42.36 -8.51
N MET A 2 28.80 41.33 -8.02
CA MET A 2 27.36 41.22 -7.83
C MET A 2 27.05 40.22 -6.68
N LEU A 3 25.79 40.21 -6.27
CA LEU A 3 25.22 39.74 -5.02
C LEU A 3 25.13 38.20 -4.91
N SER A 4 25.15 37.68 -3.68
CA SER A 4 24.61 36.36 -3.30
C SER A 4 23.06 36.33 -3.41
N PRO A 5 22.38 35.26 -2.97
CA PRO A 5 22.38 33.86 -3.44
C PRO A 5 20.95 33.46 -3.86
N ASP A 6 20.75 32.36 -4.60
CA ASP A 6 19.46 31.65 -4.47
C ASP A 6 19.59 30.15 -4.70
N HIS A 7 19.20 29.41 -3.67
CA HIS A 7 18.92 27.98 -3.74
C HIS A 7 17.57 27.81 -4.42
N SER A 8 17.47 26.90 -5.37
CA SER A 8 16.18 26.34 -5.77
C SER A 8 16.42 24.93 -6.26
N ASP A 9 16.67 24.03 -5.29
CA ASP A 9 16.31 22.63 -5.42
C ASP A 9 14.87 22.59 -5.93
N SER A 10 14.70 22.16 -7.18
CA SER A 10 13.37 21.88 -7.71
C SER A 10 12.94 20.56 -7.13
N ASP A 11 12.42 20.65 -5.91
CA ASP A 11 11.77 19.58 -5.19
C ASP A 11 10.75 18.88 -6.08
N LEU A 12 10.93 17.57 -6.13
CA LEU A 12 9.90 16.60 -6.49
C LEU A 12 8.72 16.76 -5.53
N LEU A 13 7.84 17.73 -5.78
CA LEU A 13 6.52 17.75 -5.18
C LEU A 13 5.54 17.15 -6.19
N TRP A 14 5.39 15.83 -6.09
CA TRP A 14 4.13 15.20 -6.45
C TRP A 14 3.01 16.10 -5.90
N PRO A 15 2.03 16.57 -6.70
CA PRO A 15 0.96 17.38 -6.16
C PRO A 15 0.25 16.54 -5.11
N GLN A 16 0.47 16.88 -3.84
CA GLN A 16 -0.23 16.31 -2.71
C GLN A 16 -1.68 16.76 -2.83
N SER A 17 -2.44 15.95 -3.56
CA SER A 17 -3.84 16.17 -3.79
C SER A 17 -4.54 15.72 -2.53
N ASP A 18 -4.73 16.66 -1.60
CA ASP A 18 -5.47 16.40 -0.37
C ASP A 18 -6.89 15.92 -0.72
N PRO A 19 -7.37 14.85 -0.06
CA PRO A 19 -8.66 14.23 -0.36
C PRO A 19 -9.87 15.12 -0.02
N GLU A 20 -9.67 16.26 0.63
CA GLU A 20 -10.73 17.18 1.04
C GLU A 20 -11.12 18.19 -0.05
N THR A 21 -10.19 18.59 -0.94
CA THR A 21 -10.49 19.59 -1.98
C THR A 21 -11.35 19.01 -3.11
N LEU A 22 -11.21 17.71 -3.41
CA LEU A 22 -12.06 17.02 -4.40
C LEU A 22 -13.50 16.80 -3.93
N LEU A 23 -13.76 16.87 -2.63
CA LEU A 23 -15.11 16.79 -2.08
C LEU A 23 -15.88 18.12 -2.21
N ASN A 24 -15.17 19.24 -2.27
CA ASN A 24 -15.80 20.57 -2.37
C ASN A 24 -16.13 20.97 -3.81
N VAL A 25 -15.40 20.49 -4.83
CA VAL A 25 -15.73 20.73 -6.25
C VAL A 25 -16.99 19.98 -6.68
N ILE A 26 -17.35 18.89 -6.01
CA ILE A 26 -18.52 18.06 -6.36
C ILE A 26 -19.82 18.62 -5.75
N LYS A 27 -19.76 19.63 -4.85
CA LYS A 27 -20.90 19.99 -3.99
C LYS A 27 -21.69 21.24 -4.40
N VAL A 28 -21.43 21.88 -5.53
CA VAL A 28 -22.27 23.00 -6.00
C VAL A 28 -22.54 22.89 -7.50
N GLU A 29 -23.58 22.14 -7.85
CA GLU A 29 -24.58 22.59 -8.82
C GLU A 29 -25.82 21.69 -8.72
N HIS A 30 -26.94 22.29 -8.34
CA HIS A 30 -28.26 21.67 -8.30
C HIS A 30 -28.97 22.09 -9.61
N PRO A 31 -29.35 21.16 -10.51
CA PRO A 31 -30.22 21.51 -11.63
C PRO A 31 -31.64 21.80 -11.11
N PRO A 32 -32.43 22.63 -11.82
CA PRO A 32 -33.79 22.96 -11.41
C PRO A 32 -34.69 21.73 -11.58
N GLU A 33 -35.53 21.51 -10.58
CA GLU A 33 -36.60 20.53 -10.65
C GLU A 33 -37.62 20.94 -11.73
N LEU A 34 -37.74 20.10 -12.76
CA LEU A 34 -38.90 20.06 -13.64
C LEU A 34 -39.69 18.82 -13.26
N ASP A 35 -40.79 19.05 -12.54
CA ASP A 35 -41.86 18.10 -12.28
C ASP A 35 -42.39 17.56 -13.62
N SER A 36 -42.20 16.27 -13.85
CA SER A 36 -42.86 15.52 -14.93
C SER A 36 -42.92 14.06 -14.51
N ASP A 37 -43.95 13.77 -13.72
CA ASP A 37 -44.37 12.45 -13.31
C ASP A 37 -44.74 11.60 -14.55
N SER A 38 -43.74 10.92 -15.11
CA SER A 38 -43.93 9.92 -16.16
C SER A 38 -42.81 8.88 -16.09
N LYS A 39 -42.89 8.06 -15.04
CA LYS A 39 -42.11 6.83 -14.89
C LYS A 39 -42.42 5.90 -16.08
N PRO A 40 -41.47 5.62 -17.00
CA PRO A 40 -41.72 4.62 -18.02
C PRO A 40 -41.85 3.24 -17.34
N PRO A 41 -42.91 2.46 -17.63
CA PRO A 41 -43.07 1.15 -17.06
C PRO A 41 -42.07 0.19 -17.74
N CYS A 42 -41.24 -0.47 -16.93
CA CYS A 42 -40.48 -1.67 -17.28
C CYS A 42 -39.61 -1.62 -18.55
N SER A 43 -38.30 -1.38 -18.38
CA SER A 43 -37.30 -2.22 -19.04
C SER A 43 -36.76 -3.20 -18.01
N ARG A 44 -37.45 -4.34 -17.87
CA ARG A 44 -36.94 -5.51 -17.16
C ARG A 44 -35.59 -5.84 -17.82
N SER A 45 -34.47 -5.59 -17.14
CA SER A 45 -33.17 -5.74 -17.78
C SER A 45 -33.04 -7.16 -18.32
N LEU A 46 -32.88 -7.32 -19.62
CA LEU A 46 -32.79 -8.62 -20.30
C LEU A 46 -31.51 -9.40 -19.95
N VAL A 47 -30.72 -8.92 -18.99
CA VAL A 47 -29.53 -9.62 -18.52
C VAL A 47 -29.94 -10.68 -17.48
N PRO A 48 -29.64 -11.96 -17.75
CA PRO A 48 -29.85 -13.02 -16.77
C PRO A 48 -29.18 -12.65 -15.43
N PRO A 49 -29.78 -13.03 -14.29
CA PRO A 49 -29.15 -12.82 -12.98
C PRO A 49 -27.76 -13.45 -13.01
N LEU A 50 -26.73 -12.64 -12.74
CA LEU A 50 -25.36 -13.12 -12.69
C LEU A 50 -25.26 -14.22 -11.63
N THR A 51 -24.54 -15.28 -11.96
CA THR A 51 -24.22 -16.31 -10.97
C THR A 51 -23.51 -15.68 -9.76
N ARG A 52 -23.61 -16.33 -8.60
CA ARG A 52 -22.87 -15.91 -7.39
C ARG A 52 -21.37 -15.76 -7.68
N GLU A 53 -20.84 -16.59 -8.58
CA GLU A 53 -19.46 -16.56 -9.02
C GLU A 53 -19.15 -15.36 -9.92
N GLU A 54 -19.99 -15.04 -10.93
CA GLU A 54 -19.83 -13.80 -11.73
C GLU A 54 -19.83 -12.55 -10.84
N LYS A 55 -20.74 -12.49 -9.86
CA LYS A 55 -20.84 -11.34 -8.94
C LYS A 55 -19.57 -11.19 -8.10
N ARG A 56 -18.95 -12.30 -7.68
CA ARG A 56 -17.65 -12.29 -6.99
C ARG A 56 -16.53 -11.83 -7.91
N ARG A 57 -16.46 -12.36 -9.14
CA ARG A 57 -15.47 -11.96 -10.14
C ARG A 57 -15.55 -10.47 -10.45
N ARG A 58 -16.76 -9.94 -10.70
CA ARG A 58 -16.96 -8.50 -10.96
C ARG A 58 -16.50 -7.63 -9.79
N ARG A 59 -16.78 -8.03 -8.55
CA ARG A 59 -16.27 -7.31 -7.35
C ARG A 59 -14.75 -7.31 -7.29
N ARG A 60 -14.10 -8.46 -7.50
CA ARG A 60 -12.63 -8.58 -7.51
C ARG A 60 -11.97 -7.79 -8.64
N ALA A 61 -12.65 -7.66 -9.77
CA ALA A 61 -12.22 -6.86 -10.92
C ALA A 61 -12.40 -5.34 -10.73
N THR A 62 -13.00 -4.87 -9.62
CA THR A 62 -13.04 -3.44 -9.33
C THR A 62 -11.66 -2.91 -8.93
N ALA A 63 -11.32 -1.70 -9.38
CA ALA A 63 -10.07 -1.05 -8.98
C ALA A 63 -9.96 -0.89 -7.46
N LYS A 64 -11.07 -0.54 -6.79
CA LYS A 64 -11.17 -0.43 -5.32
C LYS A 64 -10.78 -1.73 -4.62
N TYR A 65 -11.28 -2.88 -5.08
CA TYR A 65 -10.92 -4.18 -4.49
C TYR A 65 -9.44 -4.49 -4.68
N ARG A 66 -8.91 -4.31 -5.90
CA ARG A 66 -7.50 -4.57 -6.20
C ARG A 66 -6.57 -3.68 -5.38
N LEU A 67 -6.87 -2.39 -5.29
CA LEU A 67 -6.09 -1.44 -4.49
C LEU A 67 -6.11 -1.81 -3.01
N ALA A 68 -7.28 -2.09 -2.44
CA ALA A 68 -7.38 -2.50 -1.04
C ALA A 68 -6.57 -3.78 -0.75
N HIS A 69 -6.61 -4.76 -1.65
CA HIS A 69 -5.81 -5.98 -1.51
C HIS A 69 -4.30 -5.71 -1.63
N ALA A 70 -3.88 -4.90 -2.60
CA ALA A 70 -2.48 -4.53 -2.79
C ALA A 70 -1.94 -3.78 -1.56
N THR A 71 -2.71 -2.85 -0.99
CA THR A 71 -2.34 -2.14 0.24
C THR A 71 -2.17 -3.09 1.43
N ARG A 72 -3.11 -4.02 1.62
CA ARG A 72 -3.00 -5.04 2.68
C ARG A 72 -1.74 -5.89 2.53
N GLU A 73 -1.43 -6.30 1.32
CA GLU A 73 -0.24 -7.12 1.05
C GLU A 73 1.05 -6.32 1.27
N ARG A 74 1.09 -5.04 0.89
CA ARG A 74 2.22 -4.16 1.21
C ARG A 74 2.46 -4.06 2.72
N ILE A 75 1.41 -3.81 3.50
CA ILE A 75 1.51 -3.75 4.97
C ILE A 75 2.02 -5.08 5.53
N ARG A 76 1.52 -6.22 5.03
CA ARG A 76 1.98 -7.55 5.46
C ARG A 76 3.48 -7.74 5.19
N VAL A 77 3.95 -7.35 4.00
CA VAL A 77 5.36 -7.46 3.61
C VAL A 77 6.24 -6.48 4.38
N GLU A 78 5.75 -5.28 4.66
CA GLU A 78 6.43 -4.28 5.47
C GLU A 78 6.64 -4.79 6.90
N ALA A 79 5.59 -5.31 7.55
CA ALA A 79 5.70 -5.93 8.86
C ALA A 79 6.72 -7.08 8.89
N PHE A 80 6.73 -7.92 7.84
CA PHE A 80 7.74 -8.96 7.68
C PHE A 80 9.17 -8.39 7.56
N ASN A 81 9.35 -7.32 6.78
CA ASN A 81 10.66 -6.70 6.58
C ASN A 81 11.16 -6.00 7.87
N VAL A 82 10.27 -5.42 8.66
CA VAL A 82 10.60 -4.85 9.99
C VAL A 82 11.15 -5.94 10.90
N ALA A 83 10.47 -7.08 11.01
CA ALA A 83 10.95 -8.21 11.80
C ALA A 83 12.32 -8.74 11.31
N PHE A 84 12.54 -8.76 9.98
CA PHE A 84 13.84 -9.11 9.41
C PHE A 84 14.95 -8.11 9.76
N ALA A 85 14.64 -6.82 9.80
CA ALA A 85 15.57 -5.77 10.21
C ALA A 85 15.90 -5.86 11.71
N GLU A 86 14.92 -6.16 12.55
CA GLU A 86 15.12 -6.41 13.98
C GLU A 86 16.04 -7.61 14.21
N LEU A 87 15.78 -8.74 13.53
CA LEU A 87 16.66 -9.91 13.58
C LEU A 87 18.09 -9.54 13.15
N ARG A 88 18.27 -8.79 12.05
CA ARG A 88 19.59 -8.37 11.56
C ARG A 88 20.40 -7.58 12.59
N LYS A 89 19.76 -6.76 13.43
CA LYS A 89 20.46 -5.97 14.47
C LYS A 89 21.11 -6.84 15.55
N LEU A 90 20.57 -8.04 15.78
CA LEU A 90 21.08 -8.98 16.77
C LEU A 90 22.24 -9.83 16.25
N LEU A 91 22.48 -9.83 14.93
CA LEU A 91 23.47 -10.71 14.32
C LEU A 91 24.86 -10.06 14.30
N PRO A 92 25.90 -10.79 14.73
CA PRO A 92 27.27 -10.29 14.71
C PRO A 92 27.82 -10.24 13.27
N THR A 93 28.29 -9.07 12.83
CA THR A 93 28.93 -8.89 11.51
C THR A 93 30.14 -7.96 11.58
N LEU A 94 31.12 -8.20 10.71
CA LEU A 94 32.24 -7.29 10.47
C LEU A 94 32.27 -6.91 8.97
N PRO A 95 32.13 -5.62 8.61
CA PRO A 95 31.79 -4.47 9.47
C PRO A 95 30.34 -4.54 9.99
N PRO A 96 29.98 -3.78 11.05
CA PRO A 96 28.65 -3.85 11.67
C PRO A 96 27.50 -3.48 10.73
N ASP A 97 27.76 -2.65 9.73
CA ASP A 97 26.83 -2.18 8.70
C ASP A 97 26.79 -3.06 7.44
N LYS A 98 27.43 -4.23 7.46
CA LYS A 98 27.41 -5.19 6.33
C LYS A 98 25.96 -5.50 5.92
N LYS A 99 25.60 -5.19 4.67
CA LYS A 99 24.29 -5.57 4.12
C LYS A 99 24.23 -7.09 3.97
N LEU A 100 23.20 -7.71 4.56
CA LEU A 100 22.93 -9.14 4.46
C LEU A 100 21.63 -9.37 3.70
N SER A 101 21.61 -10.36 2.81
CA SER A 101 20.40 -10.87 2.19
C SER A 101 19.53 -11.64 3.21
N LYS A 102 18.25 -11.86 2.88
CA LYS A 102 17.31 -12.60 3.75
C LYS A 102 17.83 -14.01 4.08
N ILE A 103 18.44 -14.70 3.11
CA ILE A 103 18.99 -16.04 3.35
C ILE A 103 20.22 -16.02 4.24
N GLU A 104 21.10 -15.02 4.10
CA GLU A 104 22.27 -14.86 4.97
C GLU A 104 21.85 -14.56 6.41
N ILE A 105 20.86 -13.68 6.61
CA ILE A 105 20.31 -13.38 7.95
C ILE A 105 19.82 -14.66 8.62
N LEU A 106 19.03 -15.49 7.92
CA LEU A 106 18.52 -16.75 8.47
C LEU A 106 19.64 -17.73 8.81
N ARG A 107 20.60 -17.93 7.91
CA ARG A 107 21.74 -18.83 8.14
C ARG A 107 22.59 -18.37 9.32
N LEU A 108 22.90 -17.08 9.39
CA LEU A 108 23.71 -16.50 10.45
C LEU A 108 22.98 -16.55 11.80
N ALA A 109 21.66 -16.33 11.84
CA ALA A 109 20.87 -16.50 13.05
C ALA A 109 20.94 -17.93 13.62
N ILE A 110 20.79 -18.94 12.75
CA ILE A 110 20.91 -20.35 13.14
C ILE A 110 22.31 -20.62 13.71
N CYS A 111 23.36 -20.21 12.99
CA CYS A 111 24.74 -20.40 13.46
C CYS A 111 25.00 -19.69 14.79
N TYR A 112 24.46 -18.48 14.98
CA TYR A 112 24.69 -17.70 16.18
C TYR A 112 23.98 -18.29 17.40
N ILE A 113 22.74 -18.75 17.26
CA ILE A 113 22.04 -19.48 18.32
C ILE A 113 22.83 -20.73 18.72
N SER A 114 23.29 -21.54 17.76
CA SER A 114 24.10 -22.73 18.04
C SER A 114 25.42 -22.39 18.74
N TYR A 115 26.08 -21.31 18.33
CA TYR A 115 27.30 -20.83 18.97
C TYR A 115 27.05 -20.44 20.43
N LEU A 116 26.00 -19.65 20.69
CA LEU A 116 25.67 -19.23 22.06
C LEU A 116 25.32 -20.43 22.95
N ASN A 117 24.55 -21.40 22.45
CA ASN A 117 24.27 -22.63 23.20
C ASN A 117 25.56 -23.38 23.57
N HIS A 118 26.48 -23.54 22.61
CA HIS A 118 27.77 -24.19 22.90
C HIS A 118 28.60 -23.44 23.95
N VAL A 119 28.58 -22.11 23.94
CA VAL A 119 29.29 -21.28 24.92
C VAL A 119 28.68 -21.42 26.32
N LEU A 120 27.36 -21.63 26.42
CA LEU A 120 26.64 -21.77 27.68
C LEU A 120 26.68 -23.18 28.27
N ASP A 121 26.88 -24.21 27.43
CA ASP A 121 26.98 -25.62 27.85
C ASP A 121 28.37 -25.98 28.42
N VAL A 122 29.33 -25.05 28.37
CA VAL A 122 30.70 -25.15 28.93
C VAL A 122 30.75 -24.47 30.29
#